data_AF-A0A7C1GZT3-F1
#
_entry.id   AF-A0A7C1GZT3-F1
#
_cell.length_a   1.000
_cell.length_b   1.000
_cell.length_c   1.000
_cell.angle_alpha   90.00
_cell.angle_beta   90.00
_cell.angle_gamma   90.00
#
_symmetry.space_group_name_H-M   'P 1'
#
loop_
_entity.id
_entity.type
_entity.pdbx_description
1 polymer ?
#
loop_
_entity_poly.entity_id
_entity_poly.type
_entity_poly.pdbx_seq_one_letter_code
_entity_poly.pdbx_strand_id
1 'polypeptide(L)'
;MLTLKLILVAAAILGIALLGMAVRIIFHKSHRFPETSAGHNKELRKRGVSCPRHEEIKCWGKNGKNTDCATCYEHAREVVN
;
A
#
# COMPACT_ATOMS: atom_id res chain seq x y z
N MET A 1 0.06 -44.49 8.33
CA MET A 1 -1.22 -44.03 8.94
C MET A 1 -1.18 -42.57 9.45
N LEU A 2 -0.02 -42.04 9.86
CA LEU A 2 0.09 -40.67 10.41
C LEU A 2 0.09 -39.57 9.33
N THR A 3 0.66 -39.83 8.15
CA THR A 3 0.82 -38.86 7.05
C THR A 3 -0.49 -38.39 6.43
N LEU A 4 -1.42 -39.30 6.14
CA LEU A 4 -2.72 -38.92 5.53
C LEU A 4 -3.56 -38.05 6.49
N LYS A 5 -3.54 -38.38 7.79
CA LYS A 5 -4.21 -37.59 8.84
C LYS A 5 -3.60 -36.19 8.96
N LEU A 6 -2.27 -36.09 8.92
CA LEU A 6 -1.56 -34.80 8.97
C LEU A 6 -1.88 -33.92 7.76
N ILE A 7 -1.90 -34.49 6.56
CA ILE A 7 -2.25 -33.74 5.33
C ILE A 7 -3.70 -33.23 5.41
N LEU A 8 -4.63 -34.04 5.90
CA LEU A 8 -6.03 -33.65 6.06
C LEU A 8 -6.18 -32.47 7.05
N VAL A 9 -5.48 -32.52 8.19
CA VAL A 9 -5.49 -31.45 9.19
C VAL A 9 -4.87 -30.17 8.64
N ALA A 10 -3.73 -30.27 7.95
CA ALA A 10 -3.08 -29.12 7.33
C ALA A 10 -3.97 -28.45 6.26
N ALA A 11 -4.61 -29.25 5.41
CA ALA A 11 -5.54 -28.76 4.39
C ALA A 11 -6.76 -28.07 5.02
N ALA A 12 -7.29 -28.59 6.13
CA ALA A 12 -8.40 -27.98 6.85
C ALA A 12 -8.03 -26.60 7.42
N ILE A 13 -6.85 -26.47 8.03
CA ILE A 13 -6.36 -25.20 8.57
C ILE A 13 -6.17 -24.16 7.45
N LEU A 14 -5.57 -24.56 6.33
CA LEU A 14 -5.42 -23.71 5.14
C LEU A 14 -6.79 -23.28 4.59
N GLY A 15 -7.74 -24.20 4.51
CA GLY A 15 -9.11 -23.91 4.08
C GLY A 15 -9.78 -22.85 4.96
N ILE A 16 -9.68 -22.97 6.28
CA ILE A 16 -10.25 -22.00 7.23
C ILE A 16 -9.55 -20.63 7.08
N ALA A 17 -8.23 -20.59 6.90
CA ALA A 17 -7.49 -19.34 6.71
C ALA A 17 -7.93 -18.59 5.44
N LEU A 18 -8.07 -19.31 4.32
CA LEU A 18 -8.54 -18.75 3.06
C LEU A 18 -10.00 -18.30 3.14
N LEU A 19 -10.87 -19.10 3.79
CA LEU A 19 -12.27 -18.72 4.03
C LEU A 19 -12.37 -17.47 4.90
N GLY A 20 -11.59 -17.35 5.97
CA GLY A 20 -11.57 -16.16 6.82
C GLY A 20 -11.14 -14.91 6.06
N MET A 21 -10.15 -15.02 5.18
CA MET A 21 -9.74 -13.93 4.30
C MET A 21 -10.83 -13.58 3.28
N ALA A 22 -11.46 -14.59 2.67
CA ALA A 22 -12.51 -14.41 1.69
C ALA A 22 -13.76 -13.73 2.28
N VAL A 23 -14.21 -14.16 3.46
CA VAL A 23 -15.30 -13.53 4.20
C VAL A 23 -15.00 -12.06 4.44
N ARG A 24 -13.77 -11.72 4.85
CA ARG A 24 -13.38 -10.33 5.12
C ARG A 24 -13.39 -9.44 3.87
N ILE A 25 -13.10 -10.02 2.69
CA ILE A 25 -13.16 -9.33 1.39
C ILE A 25 -14.60 -9.15 0.93
N ILE A 26 -15.44 -10.21 1.04
CA ILE A 26 -16.83 -10.20 0.59
C ILE A 26 -17.71 -9.32 1.49
N PHE A 27 -17.56 -9.41 2.81
CA PHE A 27 -18.34 -8.61 3.76
C PHE A 27 -17.79 -7.18 3.94
N HIS A 28 -16.73 -6.81 3.21
CA HIS A 28 -16.27 -5.43 3.22
C HIS A 28 -17.30 -4.53 2.52
N LYS A 29 -17.69 -3.42 3.15
CA LYS A 29 -18.80 -2.54 2.71
C LYS A 29 -18.72 -2.05 1.26
N SER A 30 -17.53 -2.06 0.66
CA SER A 30 -17.32 -1.67 -0.74
C SER A 30 -17.27 -2.84 -1.71
N HIS A 31 -17.17 -4.10 -1.26
CA HIS A 31 -16.86 -5.30 -2.07
C HIS A 31 -15.67 -5.12 -3.04
N ARG A 32 -14.91 -4.05 -2.86
CA ARG A 32 -13.73 -3.69 -3.63
C ARG A 32 -12.54 -3.80 -2.70
N PHE A 33 -11.44 -4.29 -3.27
CA PHE A 33 -10.16 -4.24 -2.60
C PHE A 33 -9.89 -2.77 -2.19
N PRO A 34 -9.43 -2.52 -0.95
CA PRO A 34 -9.17 -1.16 -0.49
C PRO A 34 -8.19 -0.48 -1.45
N GLU A 35 -8.45 0.78 -1.78
CA GLU A 35 -7.57 1.59 -2.64
C GLU A 35 -6.18 1.69 -1.99
N THR A 36 -5.20 0.94 -2.49
CA THR A 36 -3.81 0.97 -1.97
C THR A 36 -2.99 2.10 -2.58
N SER A 37 -3.51 2.74 -3.63
CA SER A 37 -2.91 3.89 -4.28
C SER A 37 -2.97 5.12 -3.36
N ALA A 38 -1.81 5.59 -2.90
CA ALA A 38 -1.68 6.77 -2.05
C ALA A 38 -2.34 8.04 -2.63
N GLY A 39 -2.45 8.15 -3.96
CA GLY A 39 -3.09 9.30 -4.62
C GLY A 39 -4.61 9.35 -4.51
N HIS A 40 -5.30 8.20 -4.52
CA HIS A 40 -6.76 8.13 -4.58
C HIS A 40 -7.40 7.82 -3.21
N ASN A 41 -6.63 7.29 -2.27
CA ASN A 41 -7.13 6.92 -0.96
C ASN A 41 -7.17 8.11 0.01
N LYS A 42 -8.39 8.56 0.33
CA LYS A 42 -8.65 9.65 1.30
C LYS A 42 -8.12 9.34 2.70
N GLU A 43 -8.14 8.08 3.13
CA GLU A 43 -7.64 7.66 4.45
C GLU A 43 -6.11 7.70 4.51
N LEU A 44 -5.40 7.36 3.43
CA LEU A 44 -3.95 7.51 3.37
C LEU A 44 -3.55 8.99 3.37
N ARG A 45 -4.31 9.84 2.66
CA ARG A 45 -4.08 11.29 2.67
C ARG A 45 -4.27 11.91 4.06
N LYS A 46 -5.27 11.48 4.84
CA LYS A 46 -5.45 11.90 6.25
C LYS A 46 -4.28 11.51 7.15
N ARG A 47 -3.60 10.41 6.83
CA ARG A 47 -2.40 9.92 7.53
C ARG A 47 -1.10 10.56 7.02
N GLY A 48 -1.18 11.55 6.11
CA GLY A 48 -0.02 12.25 5.55
C GLY A 48 0.72 11.46 4.46
N VAL A 49 0.19 10.33 4.00
CA VAL A 49 0.81 9.54 2.93
C VAL A 49 0.27 10.03 1.58
N SER A 50 1.07 10.84 0.90
CA SER A 50 0.80 11.34 -0.46
C SER A 50 1.55 10.54 -1.52
N CYS A 51 1.07 10.60 -2.77
CA CYS A 51 1.76 9.99 -3.90
C CYS A 51 3.11 10.70 -4.13
N PRO A 52 4.25 9.98 -4.18
CA PRO A 52 5.56 10.57 -4.45
C PRO A 52 5.58 11.37 -5.75
N ARG A 53 4.81 10.91 -6.76
CA ARG A 53 4.65 11.60 -8.03
C ARG A 53 3.97 12.98 -7.91
N HIS A 54 3.07 13.13 -6.95
CA HIS A 54 2.42 14.42 -6.76
C HIS A 54 3.36 15.42 -6.07
N GLU A 55 4.23 14.93 -5.18
CA GLU A 55 5.24 15.76 -4.52
C GLU A 55 6.36 16.16 -5.51
N GLU A 56 6.83 15.26 -6.39
CA GLU A 56 7.82 15.62 -7.42
C GLU A 56 7.29 16.69 -8.39
N ILE A 57 6.04 16.57 -8.85
CA ILE A 57 5.42 17.56 -9.76
C ILE A 57 5.21 18.91 -9.06
N LYS A 58 4.90 18.93 -7.76
CA LYS A 58 4.80 20.18 -6.99
C LYS A 58 6.14 20.90 -6.88
N CYS A 59 7.23 20.16 -6.67
CA CYS A 59 8.59 20.72 -6.70
C CYS A 59 8.90 21.35 -8.07
N TRP A 60 8.43 20.73 -9.16
CA TRP A 60 8.63 21.23 -10.52
C TRP A 60 7.78 22.46 -10.85
N GLY A 61 6.53 22.51 -10.38
CA GLY A 61 5.59 23.58 -10.70
C GLY A 61 5.86 24.93 -10.02
N LYS A 62 6.75 24.99 -9.03
CA LYS A 62 7.01 26.22 -8.25
C LYS A 62 8.28 26.99 -8.62
N ASN A 63 9.19 26.44 -9.42
CA ASN A 63 10.44 27.14 -9.75
C ASN A 63 10.81 26.97 -11.23
N GLY A 64 10.48 27.97 -12.03
CA GLY A 64 11.08 28.17 -13.35
C GLY A 64 12.53 28.64 -13.25
N LYS A 65 13.42 27.81 -12.69
CA LYS A 65 14.87 28.04 -12.69
C LYS A 65 15.59 26.71 -12.92
N ASN A 66 16.15 26.58 -14.12
CA ASN A 66 17.12 25.57 -14.49
C ASN A 66 18.32 25.68 -13.55
N THR A 67 18.54 24.70 -12.67
CA THR A 67 19.85 24.09 -12.36
C THR A 67 19.66 23.05 -11.25
N ASP A 68 20.10 21.83 -11.56
CA ASP A 68 20.35 20.68 -10.67
C ASP A 68 19.13 19.93 -10.11
N CYS A 69 18.72 18.92 -10.88
CA CYS A 69 17.73 17.92 -10.51
C CYS A 69 18.30 16.95 -9.46
N ALA A 70 18.21 17.32 -8.18
CA ALA A 70 18.30 16.34 -7.11
C ALA A 70 16.95 15.58 -7.06
N THR A 71 16.99 14.25 -7.12
CA THR A 71 15.79 13.42 -6.97
C THR A 71 15.11 13.76 -5.63
N CYS A 72 13.79 13.55 -5.49
CA CYS A 72 13.09 13.86 -4.22
C CYS A 72 13.69 13.17 -2.99
N TYR A 73 14.47 12.10 -3.17
CA TYR A 73 15.25 11.47 -2.12
C TYR A 73 16.32 12.41 -1.52
N GLU A 74 17.01 13.18 -2.36
CA GLU A 74 18.07 14.09 -1.88
C GLU A 74 17.50 15.30 -1.15
N HIS A 75 16.41 15.90 -1.66
CA HIS A 75 15.77 17.03 -0.98
C HIS A 75 15.10 16.61 0.34
N ALA A 76 14.48 15.43 0.39
CA ALA A 76 13.92 14.89 1.64
C ALA A 76 15.01 14.52 2.67
N ARG A 77 16.24 14.23 2.22
CA ARG A 77 17.37 13.96 3.11
C ARG A 77 17.96 15.24 3.70
N GLU A 78 17.88 16.37 2.99
CA GLU A 78 18.38 17.67 3.43
C GLU A 78 17.52 18.32 4.52
N VAL A 79 16.19 18.16 4.49
CA VAL A 79 15.30 18.71 5.56
C VAL A 79 15.31 17.91 6.87
N VAL A 80 15.89 16.72 6.88
CA VAL A 80 15.94 15.83 8.07
C VAL A 80 17.27 15.97 8.83
N ASN A 81 18.29 16.57 8.23
CA ASN A 81 19.62 16.76 8.82
C ASN A 81 19.85 18.23 9.18
#